data_AF-A0AAD9PZY5-F1
#
_entry.id   AF-A0AAD9PZY5-F1
#
_cell.length_a   1.000
_cell.length_b   1.000
_cell.length_c   1.000
_cell.angle_alpha   90.00
_cell.angle_beta   90.00
_cell.angle_gamma   90.00
#
_symmetry.space_group_name_H-M   'P 1'
#
loop_
_entity.id
_entity.type
_entity.pdbx_description
1 polymer ?
#
loop_
_entity_poly.entity_id
_entity_poly.type
_entity_poly.pdbx_seq_one_letter_code
_entity_poly.pdbx_strand_id
1 'polypeptide(L)'
;MGCGTSVEDVGEETSHSLLLGKSEKAIRSAILIQNWFRRCQARLEARRRCTWKIFQSVEYAGEQDQLKMITRVQTFCDVALQVLKFQVLCRLSLKTSSSSSASKTSAKLEQLTDPSLITLNELTYDGPCVVLPLKLQTVREIIEHYKLHKLLHVKYVLLILREVREKLKTLPNISKASTRITKQITICGDLHGKLSDLFMIFHKNGLPSAENPYIFNGDFVDRGPHSVEIAIILFSFFLLYPTGLYINRGNHEDHIMNLRYGFVKEVMEKYKYVSVLKPPNIDKAHPDTFNLIEWRQVKCCYL
;
A
#
# COMPACT_ATOMS: atom_id res chain seq x y z
N MET A 1 -45.71 -101.26 39.46
CA MET A 1 -46.16 -100.05 40.17
C MET A 1 -45.42 -98.85 39.58
N GLY A 2 -46.07 -97.70 39.39
CA GLY A 2 -45.37 -96.41 39.16
C GLY A 2 -44.86 -95.83 40.50
N CYS A 3 -44.36 -94.60 40.68
CA CYS A 3 -44.06 -93.42 39.83
C CYS A 3 -42.77 -92.76 40.44
N GLY A 4 -42.27 -91.55 40.15
CA GLY A 4 -42.64 -90.45 39.23
C GLY A 4 -41.95 -89.13 39.62
N THR A 5 -41.65 -88.27 38.62
CA THR A 5 -41.39 -86.80 38.70
C THR A 5 -40.65 -86.17 39.88
N SER A 6 -39.51 -85.53 39.59
CA SER A 6 -39.27 -84.09 39.86
C SER A 6 -38.07 -83.59 39.06
N VAL A 7 -38.20 -82.47 38.36
CA VAL A 7 -37.09 -81.70 37.77
C VAL A 7 -37.22 -80.28 38.33
N GLU A 8 -36.18 -79.81 39.00
CA GLU A 8 -36.19 -78.49 39.65
C GLU A 8 -35.92 -77.38 38.64
N ASP A 9 -36.66 -76.28 38.78
CA ASP A 9 -36.63 -75.13 37.87
C ASP A 9 -35.61 -74.09 38.37
N VAL A 10 -34.49 -73.97 37.65
CA VAL A 10 -33.38 -73.05 37.97
C VAL A 10 -33.07 -72.21 36.73
N GLY A 11 -33.99 -71.31 36.37
CA GLY A 11 -33.96 -70.60 35.08
C GLY A 11 -34.04 -69.06 35.09
N GLU A 12 -34.86 -68.43 35.96
CA GLU A 12 -35.38 -67.09 35.61
C GLU A 12 -34.67 -65.88 36.25
N GLU A 13 -34.29 -65.89 37.54
CA GLU A 13 -33.84 -64.65 38.23
C GLU A 13 -32.53 -64.06 37.69
N THR A 14 -31.58 -64.89 37.24
CA THR A 14 -30.30 -64.41 36.71
C THR A 14 -30.43 -63.73 35.34
N SER A 15 -31.43 -64.12 34.55
CA SER A 15 -31.67 -63.56 33.21
C SER A 15 -32.15 -62.11 33.25
N HIS A 16 -33.06 -61.77 34.18
CA HIS A 16 -33.62 -60.43 34.34
C HIS A 16 -32.55 -59.40 34.78
N SER A 17 -31.65 -59.79 35.69
CA SER A 17 -30.50 -58.98 36.12
C SER A 17 -29.54 -58.68 34.96
N LEU A 18 -29.20 -59.70 34.17
CA LEU A 18 -28.34 -59.56 32.99
C LEU A 18 -28.98 -58.72 31.87
N LEU A 19 -30.30 -58.78 31.70
CA LEU A 19 -31.05 -57.94 30.76
C LEU A 19 -31.07 -56.46 31.19
N LEU A 20 -31.27 -56.18 32.48
CA LEU A 20 -31.14 -54.82 33.03
C LEU A 20 -29.73 -54.24 32.81
N GLY A 21 -28.68 -55.02 33.10
CA GLY A 21 -27.30 -54.59 32.89
C GLY A 21 -26.91 -54.38 31.41
N LYS A 22 -27.53 -55.13 30.48
CA LYS A 22 -27.39 -54.89 29.03
C LYS A 22 -28.13 -53.62 28.58
N SER A 23 -29.35 -53.42 29.06
CA SER A 23 -30.14 -52.19 28.85
C SER A 23 -29.38 -50.95 29.32
N GLU A 24 -28.83 -50.98 30.52
CA GLU A 24 -28.07 -49.84 31.08
C GLU A 24 -26.81 -49.52 30.27
N LYS A 25 -26.06 -50.54 29.83
CA LYS A 25 -24.91 -50.35 28.92
C LYS A 25 -25.32 -49.76 27.58
N ALA A 26 -26.46 -50.17 27.02
CA ALA A 26 -27.00 -49.59 25.78
C ALA A 26 -27.39 -48.11 25.97
N ILE A 27 -28.07 -47.77 27.06
CA ILE A 27 -28.46 -46.39 27.40
C ILE A 27 -27.22 -45.50 27.60
N ARG A 28 -26.23 -45.94 28.38
CA ARG A 28 -24.97 -45.21 28.59
C ARG A 28 -24.22 -44.98 27.25
N SER A 29 -24.21 -45.99 26.37
CA SER A 29 -23.60 -45.88 25.04
C SER A 29 -24.34 -44.89 24.13
N ALA A 30 -25.68 -44.91 24.14
CA ALA A 30 -26.50 -43.96 23.38
C ALA A 30 -26.27 -42.51 23.85
N ILE A 31 -26.16 -42.27 25.15
CA ILE A 31 -25.85 -40.94 25.71
C ILE A 31 -24.47 -40.45 25.26
N LEU A 32 -23.46 -41.33 25.22
CA LEU A 32 -22.12 -41.00 24.71
C LEU A 32 -22.15 -40.62 23.23
N ILE A 33 -22.88 -41.38 22.40
CA ILE A 33 -23.05 -41.09 20.96
C ILE A 33 -23.78 -39.75 20.76
N GLN A 34 -24.85 -39.48 21.50
CA GLN A 34 -25.58 -38.21 21.43
C GLN A 34 -24.70 -37.02 21.86
N ASN A 35 -23.91 -37.16 22.93
CA ASN A 35 -23.00 -36.11 23.39
C ASN A 35 -21.85 -35.86 22.40
N TRP A 36 -21.32 -36.90 21.76
CA TRP A 36 -20.35 -36.78 20.68
C TRP A 36 -20.95 -36.06 19.46
N PHE A 37 -22.17 -36.43 19.05
CA PHE A 37 -22.87 -35.81 17.93
C PHE A 37 -23.14 -34.33 18.18
N ARG A 38 -23.67 -33.96 19.36
CA ARG A 38 -23.88 -32.56 19.76
C ARG A 38 -22.58 -31.75 19.74
N ARG A 39 -21.46 -32.31 20.20
CA ARG A 39 -20.14 -31.66 20.12
C ARG A 39 -19.64 -31.48 18.68
N CYS A 40 -19.89 -32.45 17.79
CA CYS A 40 -19.54 -32.33 16.37
C CYS A 40 -20.38 -31.26 15.67
N GLN A 41 -21.70 -31.23 15.90
CA GLN A 41 -22.59 -30.19 15.39
C GLN A 41 -22.17 -28.79 15.85
N ALA A 42 -21.89 -28.62 17.15
CA ALA A 42 -21.41 -27.33 17.69
C ALA A 42 -20.08 -26.87 17.05
N ARG A 43 -19.15 -27.79 16.77
CA ARG A 43 -17.88 -27.49 16.08
C ARG A 43 -18.10 -27.10 14.60
N LEU A 44 -19.01 -27.76 13.90
CA LEU A 44 -19.34 -27.43 12.51
C LEU A 44 -19.98 -26.04 12.42
N GLU A 45 -20.93 -25.73 13.29
CA GLU A 45 -21.58 -24.42 13.34
C GLU A 45 -20.61 -23.31 13.78
N ALA A 46 -19.69 -23.58 14.71
CA ALA A 46 -18.62 -22.63 15.05
C ALA A 46 -17.69 -22.34 13.86
N ARG A 47 -17.31 -23.36 13.08
CA ARG A 47 -16.54 -23.20 11.84
C ARG A 47 -17.31 -22.39 10.80
N ARG A 48 -18.62 -22.65 10.63
CA ARG A 48 -19.50 -21.91 9.72
C ARG A 48 -19.56 -20.42 10.09
N ARG A 49 -19.76 -20.10 11.37
CA ARG A 49 -19.78 -18.71 11.88
C ARG A 49 -18.43 -18.00 11.73
N CYS A 50 -17.32 -18.73 11.94
CA CYS A 50 -15.98 -18.17 11.73
C CYS A 50 -15.74 -17.87 10.24
N THR A 51 -16.12 -18.79 9.35
CA THR A 51 -16.08 -18.60 7.89
C THR A 51 -16.95 -17.43 7.44
N TRP A 52 -18.16 -17.31 7.99
CA TRP A 52 -19.05 -16.17 7.72
C TRP A 52 -18.46 -14.83 8.18
N LYS A 53 -17.86 -14.77 9.38
CA LYS A 53 -17.15 -13.57 9.85
C LYS A 53 -15.96 -13.21 8.95
N ILE A 54 -15.21 -14.19 8.46
CA ILE A 54 -14.12 -13.96 7.51
C ILE A 54 -14.68 -13.37 6.21
N PHE A 55 -15.70 -13.99 5.62
CA PHE A 55 -16.34 -13.50 4.40
C PHE A 55 -16.87 -12.07 4.56
N GLN A 56 -17.64 -11.83 5.63
CA GLN A 56 -18.17 -10.50 5.96
C GLN A 56 -17.04 -9.47 6.19
N SER A 57 -15.93 -9.85 6.83
CA SER A 57 -14.78 -8.93 6.99
C SER A 57 -14.07 -8.61 5.66
N VAL A 58 -14.04 -9.55 4.71
CA VAL A 58 -13.50 -9.34 3.36
C VAL A 58 -14.43 -8.46 2.53
N GLU A 59 -15.75 -8.66 2.65
CA GLU A 59 -16.77 -7.88 1.94
C GLU A 59 -16.83 -6.43 2.43
N TYR A 60 -16.83 -6.21 3.76
CA TYR A 60 -16.75 -4.86 4.35
C TYR A 60 -15.39 -4.17 4.13
N ALA A 61 -14.29 -4.93 4.04
CA ALA A 61 -13.02 -4.38 3.56
C ALA A 61 -13.17 -3.90 2.11
N GLY A 62 -13.83 -4.68 1.25
CA GLY A 62 -14.19 -4.32 -0.11
C GLY A 62 -15.04 -3.05 -0.23
N GLU A 63 -15.98 -2.79 0.68
CA GLU A 63 -16.77 -1.54 0.71
C GLU A 63 -15.95 -0.32 1.15
N GLN A 64 -15.12 -0.46 2.19
CA GLN A 64 -14.19 0.59 2.62
C GLN A 64 -13.12 0.89 1.54
N ASP A 65 -12.69 -0.13 0.82
CA ASP A 65 -11.77 0.02 -0.30
C ASP A 65 -12.49 0.55 -1.55
N GLN A 66 -13.78 0.30 -1.76
CA GLN A 66 -14.56 0.95 -2.84
C GLN A 66 -14.62 2.48 -2.68
N LEU A 67 -14.75 2.99 -1.46
CA LEU A 67 -14.61 4.44 -1.18
C LEU A 67 -13.20 4.97 -1.47
N LYS A 68 -12.17 4.11 -1.40
CA LYS A 68 -10.79 4.44 -1.81
C LYS A 68 -10.51 4.13 -3.29
N MET A 69 -11.32 3.32 -3.99
CA MET A 69 -11.06 2.86 -5.37
C MET A 69 -11.17 3.97 -6.43
N ILE A 70 -11.66 5.15 -6.05
CA ILE A 70 -11.56 6.37 -6.88
C ILE A 70 -10.11 6.89 -6.93
N THR A 71 -9.25 6.48 -6.00
CA THR A 71 -7.89 7.01 -5.83
C THR A 71 -6.80 6.04 -6.29
N ARG A 72 -6.17 6.41 -7.40
CA ARG A 72 -5.07 5.72 -8.08
C ARG A 72 -3.74 5.93 -7.32
N VAL A 73 -2.61 5.51 -7.90
CA VAL A 73 -1.26 6.05 -7.60
C VAL A 73 -1.24 7.60 -7.59
N GLN A 74 -2.20 8.25 -8.26
CA GLN A 74 -2.47 9.68 -8.19
C GLN A 74 -2.56 10.22 -6.75
N THR A 75 -3.18 9.55 -5.77
CA THR A 75 -3.17 10.07 -4.38
C THR A 75 -1.81 10.03 -3.75
N PHE A 76 -1.01 8.99 -4.02
CA PHE A 76 0.38 8.95 -3.60
C PHE A 76 1.18 10.10 -4.25
N CYS A 77 0.98 10.38 -5.54
CA CYS A 77 1.55 11.56 -6.18
C CYS A 77 1.05 12.87 -5.53
N ASP A 78 -0.25 13.02 -5.26
CA ASP A 78 -0.83 14.19 -4.60
C ASP A 78 -0.29 14.36 -3.16
N VAL A 79 -0.02 13.29 -2.41
CA VAL A 79 0.64 13.31 -1.09
C VAL A 79 2.10 13.73 -1.21
N ALA A 80 2.86 13.15 -2.14
CA ALA A 80 4.25 13.53 -2.39
C ALA A 80 4.37 15.02 -2.80
N LEU A 81 3.49 15.46 -3.72
CA LEU A 81 3.38 16.87 -4.13
C LEU A 81 2.97 17.77 -2.96
N GLN A 82 2.04 17.34 -2.09
CA GLN A 82 1.65 18.10 -0.89
C GLN A 82 2.79 18.26 0.13
N VAL A 83 3.54 17.20 0.41
CA VAL A 83 4.69 17.24 1.34
C VAL A 83 5.78 18.15 0.78
N LEU A 84 6.15 18.00 -0.49
CA LEU A 84 7.16 18.85 -1.14
C LEU A 84 6.69 20.31 -1.23
N LYS A 85 5.41 20.56 -1.55
CA LYS A 85 4.80 21.89 -1.53
C LYS A 85 4.82 22.51 -0.14
N PHE A 86 4.56 21.76 0.93
CA PHE A 86 4.63 22.27 2.31
C PHE A 86 6.05 22.77 2.62
N GLN A 87 7.09 22.02 2.23
CA GLN A 87 8.48 22.43 2.41
C GLN A 87 8.83 23.70 1.61
N VAL A 88 8.35 23.83 0.38
CA VAL A 88 8.52 25.03 -0.46
C VAL A 88 7.75 26.23 0.12
N LEU A 89 6.52 26.03 0.59
CA LEU A 89 5.65 27.09 1.12
C LEU A 89 6.07 27.64 2.49
N CYS A 90 6.53 26.78 3.40
CA CYS A 90 7.04 27.22 4.71
C CYS A 90 8.22 28.21 4.58
N ARG A 91 8.89 28.25 3.41
CA ARG A 91 9.92 29.24 3.08
C ARG A 91 9.40 30.52 2.41
N LEU A 92 8.30 30.43 1.65
CA LEU A 92 7.75 31.55 0.87
C LEU A 92 6.90 32.55 1.68
N SER A 93 6.61 32.26 2.96
CA SER A 93 5.88 33.15 3.87
C SER A 93 4.53 33.68 3.34
N LEU A 94 3.80 32.87 2.57
CA LEU A 94 2.41 33.16 2.21
C LEU A 94 1.47 32.72 3.35
N LYS A 95 1.05 33.68 4.18
CA LYS A 95 -0.09 33.49 5.11
C LYS A 95 -1.35 33.21 4.29
N THR A 96 -1.74 31.94 4.14
CA THR A 96 -3.05 31.59 3.58
C THR A 96 -3.97 31.08 4.67
N SER A 97 -4.95 31.91 5.02
CA SER A 97 -6.02 31.62 5.97
C SER A 97 -6.74 30.31 5.63
N SER A 98 -7.10 29.56 6.67
CA SER A 98 -7.91 28.35 6.59
C SER A 98 -9.29 28.62 5.95
N SER A 99 -9.60 27.94 4.85
CA SER A 99 -10.99 27.66 4.47
C SER A 99 -11.09 26.35 3.68
N SER A 100 -12.04 25.52 4.09
CA SER A 100 -12.26 24.15 3.62
C SER A 100 -13.20 24.10 2.41
N SER A 101 -12.74 23.53 1.29
CA SER A 101 -13.62 22.95 0.26
C SER A 101 -12.83 22.03 -0.68
N ALA A 102 -13.21 20.75 -0.74
CA ALA A 102 -12.40 19.70 -1.37
C ALA A 102 -12.28 19.78 -2.90
N SER A 103 -13.11 20.59 -3.58
CA SER A 103 -13.05 20.77 -5.04
C SER A 103 -12.10 21.89 -5.51
N LYS A 104 -11.66 22.80 -4.61
CA LYS A 104 -10.75 23.91 -4.96
C LYS A 104 -9.26 23.55 -4.81
N THR A 105 -8.96 22.33 -4.39
CA THR A 105 -7.62 21.89 -3.96
C THR A 105 -6.65 21.65 -5.13
N SER A 106 -7.11 21.11 -6.27
CA SER A 106 -6.23 20.72 -7.40
C SER A 106 -5.54 21.93 -8.05
N ALA A 107 -6.28 22.96 -8.47
CA ALA A 107 -5.71 24.14 -9.10
C ALA A 107 -4.73 24.89 -8.16
N LYS A 108 -5.02 24.91 -6.85
CA LYS A 108 -4.13 25.50 -5.83
C LYS A 108 -2.94 24.59 -5.47
N LEU A 109 -2.96 23.31 -5.85
CA LEU A 109 -1.79 22.43 -5.83
C LEU A 109 -0.90 22.68 -7.06
N GLU A 110 -1.49 22.75 -8.24
CA GLU A 110 -0.80 22.97 -9.51
C GLU A 110 -0.02 24.31 -9.53
N GLN A 111 -0.62 25.42 -9.08
CA GLN A 111 0.08 26.71 -9.00
C GLN A 111 1.25 26.74 -8.01
N LEU A 112 1.15 25.99 -6.90
CA LEU A 112 2.12 26.04 -5.79
C LEU A 112 3.17 24.94 -5.87
N THR A 113 3.13 24.15 -6.94
CA THR A 113 4.07 23.05 -7.21
C THR A 113 4.65 23.17 -8.64
N ASP A 114 4.58 24.37 -9.23
CA ASP A 114 5.07 24.63 -10.58
C ASP A 114 6.61 24.62 -10.61
N PRO A 115 7.27 23.73 -11.38
CA PRO A 115 8.73 23.63 -11.42
C PRO A 115 9.43 24.91 -11.94
N SER A 116 8.69 25.82 -12.59
CA SER A 116 9.18 27.13 -13.03
C SER A 116 9.59 28.04 -11.87
N LEU A 117 8.92 27.93 -10.71
CA LEU A 117 9.12 28.78 -9.53
C LEU A 117 10.37 28.40 -8.72
N ILE A 118 11.03 27.29 -9.08
CA ILE A 118 12.21 26.77 -8.40
C ILE A 118 13.45 27.11 -9.22
N THR A 119 14.18 28.12 -8.77
CA THR A 119 15.47 28.52 -9.34
C THR A 119 16.51 27.43 -9.11
N LEU A 120 17.11 26.93 -10.19
CA LEU A 120 18.32 26.14 -10.13
C LEU A 120 19.52 27.06 -9.95
N ASN A 121 20.36 26.81 -8.94
CA ASN A 121 21.72 27.31 -8.95
C ASN A 121 22.56 26.38 -9.84
N GLU A 122 22.50 26.59 -11.15
CA GLU A 122 23.13 25.73 -12.17
C GLU A 122 24.65 25.55 -11.94
N LEU A 123 25.31 26.54 -11.32
CA LEU A 123 26.72 26.49 -10.90
C LEU A 123 27.02 25.47 -9.77
N THR A 124 26.02 24.86 -9.15
CA THR A 124 26.18 23.95 -7.99
C THR A 124 25.53 22.58 -8.17
N TYR A 125 24.79 22.34 -9.26
CA TYR A 125 24.06 21.09 -9.47
C TYR A 125 24.74 20.18 -10.51
N ASP A 126 25.59 19.28 -10.01
CA ASP A 126 26.25 18.20 -10.76
C ASP A 126 25.34 16.95 -10.83
N GLY A 127 24.21 17.06 -11.53
CA GLY A 127 23.22 15.99 -11.66
C GLY A 127 22.36 16.08 -12.92
N PRO A 128 21.54 15.05 -13.20
CA PRO A 128 20.83 14.92 -14.47
C PRO A 128 19.75 15.99 -14.67
N CYS A 129 19.81 16.66 -15.81
CA CYS A 129 18.83 17.67 -16.22
C CYS A 129 17.62 17.01 -16.89
N VAL A 130 16.47 17.01 -16.22
CA VAL A 130 15.25 16.38 -16.74
C VAL A 130 14.44 17.36 -17.60
N VAL A 131 14.27 17.00 -18.87
CA VAL A 131 13.49 17.74 -19.88
C VAL A 131 12.43 16.81 -20.46
N LEU A 132 11.26 17.36 -20.78
CA LEU A 132 10.13 16.63 -21.37
C LEU A 132 10.09 16.86 -22.89
N PRO A 133 9.68 15.85 -23.71
CA PRO A 133 9.40 14.47 -23.33
C PRO A 133 10.67 13.72 -22.87
N LEU A 134 10.51 12.82 -21.89
CA LEU A 134 11.65 12.06 -21.34
C LEU A 134 12.33 11.23 -22.42
N LYS A 135 13.66 11.17 -22.35
CA LYS A 135 14.51 10.31 -23.20
C LYS A 135 15.13 9.20 -22.35
N LEU A 136 15.35 8.04 -22.96
CA LEU A 136 15.99 6.89 -22.30
C LEU A 136 17.36 7.24 -21.70
N GLN A 137 18.11 8.14 -22.35
CA GLN A 137 19.40 8.61 -21.85
C GLN A 137 19.28 9.33 -20.51
N THR A 138 18.33 10.27 -20.37
CA THR A 138 18.04 10.97 -19.12
C THR A 138 17.61 10.00 -18.01
N VAL A 139 16.83 8.95 -18.33
CA VAL A 139 16.43 7.95 -17.34
C VAL A 139 17.62 7.10 -16.86
N ARG A 140 18.57 6.77 -17.76
CA ARG A 140 19.84 6.12 -17.37
C ARG A 140 20.68 7.02 -16.47
N GLU A 141 20.79 8.30 -16.80
CA GLU A 141 21.54 9.27 -15.97
C GLU A 141 20.93 9.42 -14.58
N ILE A 142 19.59 9.41 -14.44
CA ILE A 142 18.89 9.35 -13.15
C ILE A 142 19.26 8.07 -12.38
N ILE A 143 19.30 6.91 -13.04
CA ILE A 143 19.67 5.63 -12.42
C ILE A 143 21.13 5.66 -11.93
N GLU A 144 22.08 6.13 -12.74
CA GLU A 144 23.48 6.23 -12.32
C GLU A 144 23.67 7.25 -11.19
N HIS A 145 22.94 8.38 -11.21
CA HIS A 145 22.95 9.38 -10.14
C HIS A 145 22.48 8.78 -8.80
N TYR A 146 21.43 7.95 -8.82
CA TYR A 146 20.95 7.24 -7.63
C TYR A 146 21.85 6.07 -7.20
N LYS A 147 22.55 5.39 -8.12
CA LYS A 147 23.60 4.41 -7.78
C LYS A 147 24.79 5.06 -7.05
N LEU A 148 25.11 6.32 -7.40
CA LEU A 148 26.09 7.14 -6.68
C LEU A 148 25.54 7.73 -5.36
N HIS A 149 24.35 7.31 -4.92
CA HIS A 149 23.64 7.81 -3.74
C HIS A 149 23.40 9.34 -3.73
N LYS A 150 23.45 10.00 -4.90
CA LYS A 150 23.14 11.42 -5.04
C LYS A 150 21.63 11.62 -5.18
N LEU A 151 21.11 12.72 -4.62
CA LEU A 151 19.69 13.08 -4.73
C LEU A 151 19.41 13.86 -6.03
N LEU A 152 18.26 13.59 -6.66
CA LEU A 152 17.75 14.35 -7.80
C LEU A 152 17.26 15.73 -7.33
N HIS A 153 17.48 16.79 -8.11
CA HIS A 153 17.00 18.13 -7.73
C HIS A 153 15.46 18.16 -7.68
N VAL A 154 14.90 18.78 -6.62
CA VAL A 154 13.45 18.81 -6.37
C VAL A 154 12.62 19.32 -7.56
N LYS A 155 13.16 20.24 -8.36
CA LYS A 155 12.53 20.74 -9.59
C LYS A 155 12.16 19.60 -10.55
N TYR A 156 13.07 18.65 -10.73
CA TYR A 156 12.90 17.51 -11.63
C TYR A 156 12.01 16.42 -11.03
N VAL A 157 12.11 16.21 -9.70
CA VAL A 157 11.20 15.35 -8.93
C VAL A 157 9.75 15.81 -9.10
N LEU A 158 9.48 17.10 -8.91
CA LEU A 158 8.16 17.70 -9.09
C LEU A 158 7.67 17.66 -10.54
N LEU A 159 8.56 17.88 -11.52
CA LEU A 159 8.26 17.77 -12.94
C LEU A 159 7.77 16.37 -13.30
N ILE A 160 8.50 15.33 -12.89
CA ILE A 160 8.13 13.92 -13.12
C ILE A 160 6.79 13.60 -12.43
N LEU A 161 6.63 13.96 -11.15
CA LEU A 161 5.39 13.70 -10.40
C LEU A 161 4.16 14.38 -11.02
N ARG A 162 4.31 15.61 -11.54
CA ARG A 162 3.23 16.34 -12.22
C ARG A 162 2.82 15.64 -13.51
N GLU A 163 3.76 15.27 -14.37
CA GLU A 163 3.45 14.56 -15.62
C GLU A 163 2.82 13.19 -15.37
N VAL A 164 3.32 12.43 -14.40
CA VAL A 164 2.75 11.13 -14.00
C VAL A 164 1.31 11.31 -13.54
N ARG A 165 1.04 12.32 -12.71
CA ARG A 165 -0.29 12.66 -12.22
C ARG A 165 -1.24 12.97 -13.37
N GLU A 166 -0.87 13.86 -14.29
CA GLU A 166 -1.73 14.20 -15.44
C GLU A 166 -1.92 13.00 -16.37
N LYS A 167 -0.88 12.19 -16.61
CA LYS A 167 -0.99 10.96 -17.40
C LYS A 167 -1.94 9.95 -16.75
N LEU A 168 -1.83 9.75 -15.43
CA LEU A 168 -2.69 8.84 -14.66
C LEU A 168 -4.16 9.27 -14.73
N LYS A 169 -4.49 10.56 -14.64
CA LYS A 169 -5.88 11.04 -14.79
C LYS A 169 -6.55 10.56 -16.08
N THR A 170 -5.80 10.44 -17.18
CA THR A 170 -6.35 10.07 -18.51
C THR A 170 -6.59 8.57 -18.71
N LEU A 171 -6.05 7.70 -17.86
CA LEU A 171 -6.09 6.25 -18.03
C LEU A 171 -7.35 5.63 -17.38
N PRO A 172 -7.78 4.42 -17.76
CA PRO A 172 -8.80 3.67 -17.01
C PRO A 172 -8.25 3.15 -15.68
N ASN A 173 -9.14 2.73 -14.76
CA ASN A 173 -8.73 2.08 -13.50
C ASN A 173 -8.17 0.66 -13.74
N ILE A 174 -8.70 -0.06 -14.72
CA ILE A 174 -8.20 -1.37 -15.14
C ILE A 174 -7.33 -1.17 -16.38
N SER A 175 -6.01 -1.32 -16.22
CA SER A 175 -5.08 -1.32 -17.35
C SER A 175 -5.07 -2.69 -18.04
N LYS A 176 -5.00 -2.70 -19.38
CA LYS A 176 -4.89 -3.93 -20.18
C LYS A 176 -3.45 -4.06 -20.67
N ALA A 177 -2.67 -4.92 -20.02
CA ALA A 177 -1.35 -5.29 -20.52
C ALA A 177 -1.47 -6.21 -21.74
N SER A 178 -0.63 -6.01 -22.75
CA SER A 178 -0.61 -6.80 -23.99
C SER A 178 0.74 -7.47 -24.18
N THR A 179 0.76 -8.80 -24.17
CA THR A 179 1.95 -9.62 -24.43
C THR A 179 2.13 -9.96 -25.92
N ARG A 180 1.33 -9.38 -26.83
CA ARG A 180 1.33 -9.77 -28.26
C ARG A 180 2.68 -9.60 -28.96
N ILE A 181 3.46 -8.59 -28.57
CA ILE A 181 4.77 -8.28 -29.17
C ILE A 181 5.85 -9.21 -28.59
N THR A 182 5.89 -9.32 -27.26
CA THR A 182 7.03 -9.85 -26.51
C THR A 182 6.84 -11.29 -26.04
N LYS A 183 5.60 -11.79 -26.03
CA LYS A 183 5.13 -13.07 -25.45
C LYS A 183 5.39 -13.27 -23.95
N GLN A 184 6.25 -12.45 -23.35
CA GLN A 184 6.61 -12.43 -21.93
C GLN A 184 6.29 -11.06 -21.32
N ILE A 185 5.95 -11.08 -20.03
CA ILE A 185 5.81 -9.89 -19.16
C ILE A 185 6.36 -10.22 -17.78
N THR A 186 7.11 -9.29 -17.20
CA THR A 186 7.74 -9.49 -15.88
C THR A 186 6.88 -8.86 -14.81
N ILE A 187 6.52 -9.62 -13.77
CA ILE A 187 5.70 -9.13 -12.65
C ILE A 187 6.59 -9.03 -11.42
N CYS A 188 6.66 -7.82 -10.85
CA CYS A 188 7.39 -7.50 -9.63
C CYS A 188 6.39 -7.23 -8.50
N GLY A 189 6.63 -7.83 -7.34
CA GLY A 189 5.91 -7.51 -6.11
C GLY A 189 6.57 -6.37 -5.33
N ASP A 190 6.28 -6.35 -4.04
CA ASP A 190 6.65 -5.33 -3.07
C ASP A 190 8.17 -5.06 -3.06
N LEU A 191 8.55 -3.78 -3.08
CA LEU A 191 9.95 -3.35 -2.97
C LEU A 191 10.25 -2.68 -1.61
N HIS A 192 9.26 -2.04 -1.00
CA HIS A 192 9.38 -1.36 0.30
C HIS A 192 10.68 -0.55 0.48
N GLY A 193 10.96 0.39 -0.43
CA GLY A 193 12.13 1.27 -0.32
C GLY A 193 13.50 0.58 -0.48
N LYS A 194 13.58 -0.67 -0.97
CA LYS A 194 14.84 -1.40 -1.24
C LYS A 194 15.35 -1.17 -2.66
N LEU A 195 16.12 -0.10 -2.85
CA LEU A 195 16.64 0.29 -4.17
C LEU A 195 17.63 -0.74 -4.76
N SER A 196 18.36 -1.46 -3.91
CA SER A 196 19.24 -2.59 -4.30
C SER A 196 18.50 -3.65 -5.11
N ASP A 197 17.28 -3.96 -4.69
CA ASP A 197 16.50 -5.07 -5.22
C ASP A 197 15.92 -4.69 -6.59
N LEU A 198 15.50 -3.43 -6.76
CA LEU A 198 15.13 -2.84 -8.05
C LEU A 198 16.30 -2.89 -9.06
N PHE A 199 17.51 -2.50 -8.64
CA PHE A 199 18.69 -2.59 -9.50
C PHE A 199 19.06 -4.04 -9.83
N MET A 200 18.90 -4.98 -8.90
CA MET A 200 19.11 -6.42 -9.16
C MET A 200 18.12 -6.96 -10.21
N ILE A 201 16.84 -6.59 -10.11
CA ILE A 201 15.80 -6.95 -11.08
C ILE A 201 16.18 -6.44 -12.48
N PHE A 202 16.55 -5.16 -12.61
CA PHE A 202 16.94 -4.57 -13.89
C PHE A 202 18.26 -5.13 -14.45
N HIS A 203 19.21 -5.48 -13.59
CA HIS A 203 20.45 -6.12 -14.02
C HIS A 203 20.22 -7.55 -14.52
N LYS A 204 19.32 -8.32 -13.88
CA LYS A 204 19.04 -9.72 -14.25
C LYS A 204 18.10 -9.87 -15.45
N ASN A 205 17.10 -8.99 -15.57
CA ASN A 205 16.00 -9.13 -16.51
C ASN A 205 15.89 -7.95 -17.50
N GLY A 206 16.87 -7.05 -17.52
CA GLY A 206 16.93 -5.88 -18.41
C GLY A 206 16.11 -4.68 -17.92
N LEU A 207 16.28 -3.53 -18.57
CA LEU A 207 15.48 -2.34 -18.30
C LEU A 207 14.07 -2.47 -18.93
N PRO A 208 13.05 -1.80 -18.36
CA PRO A 208 11.73 -1.72 -18.98
C PRO A 208 11.80 -1.08 -20.38
N SER A 209 11.10 -1.67 -21.34
CA SER A 209 10.98 -1.15 -22.70
C SER A 209 9.68 -1.68 -23.35
N ALA A 210 9.37 -1.23 -24.58
CA ALA A 210 8.28 -1.82 -25.36
C ALA A 210 8.49 -3.30 -25.69
N GLU A 211 9.75 -3.78 -25.67
CA GLU A 211 10.14 -5.17 -25.93
C GLU A 211 10.33 -5.99 -24.63
N ASN A 212 10.30 -5.32 -23.46
CA ASN A 212 10.47 -5.94 -22.15
C ASN A 212 9.51 -5.29 -21.14
N PRO A 213 8.21 -5.66 -21.16
CA PRO A 213 7.20 -5.03 -20.33
C PRO A 213 7.25 -5.51 -18.88
N TYR A 214 7.02 -4.58 -17.96
CA TYR A 214 6.97 -4.84 -16.51
C TYR A 214 5.62 -4.45 -15.90
N ILE A 215 5.19 -5.20 -14.88
CA ILE A 215 4.10 -4.84 -13.96
C ILE A 215 4.69 -4.76 -12.56
N PHE A 216 4.64 -3.60 -11.91
CA PHE A 216 4.94 -3.46 -10.47
C PHE A 216 3.63 -3.43 -9.69
N ASN A 217 3.44 -4.40 -8.80
CA ASN A 217 2.15 -4.69 -8.17
C ASN A 217 1.91 -3.92 -6.85
N GLY A 218 2.33 -2.66 -6.79
CA GLY A 218 2.23 -1.81 -5.59
C GLY A 218 3.34 -2.05 -4.56
N ASP A 219 3.16 -1.44 -3.38
CA ASP A 219 4.01 -1.58 -2.19
C ASP A 219 5.52 -1.34 -2.49
N PHE A 220 5.79 -0.34 -3.34
CA PHE A 220 7.16 0.04 -3.71
C PHE A 220 7.79 1.07 -2.76
N VAL A 221 6.98 1.70 -1.90
CA VAL A 221 7.39 2.66 -0.88
C VAL A 221 7.24 2.14 0.56
N ASP A 222 7.66 2.96 1.52
CA ASP A 222 7.67 2.73 2.97
C ASP A 222 8.62 1.61 3.44
N ARG A 223 8.86 1.58 4.75
CA ARG A 223 9.74 0.64 5.49
C ARG A 223 11.24 0.74 5.17
N GLY A 224 11.62 0.87 3.90
CA GLY A 224 12.99 1.10 3.46
C GLY A 224 13.33 2.59 3.26
N PRO A 225 14.62 2.95 3.21
CA PRO A 225 15.07 4.34 3.17
C PRO A 225 15.19 4.94 1.76
N HIS A 226 14.89 4.20 0.69
CA HIS A 226 15.03 4.65 -0.71
C HIS A 226 13.72 4.59 -1.51
N SER A 227 12.60 4.89 -0.86
CA SER A 227 11.27 4.90 -1.48
C SER A 227 11.14 5.95 -2.57
N VAL A 228 11.74 7.13 -2.37
CA VAL A 228 11.71 8.26 -3.31
C VAL A 228 12.41 7.90 -4.62
N GLU A 229 13.59 7.29 -4.54
CA GLU A 229 14.42 6.89 -5.68
C GLU A 229 13.69 5.84 -6.52
N ILE A 230 13.12 4.82 -5.88
CA ILE A 230 12.29 3.80 -6.53
C ILE A 230 11.10 4.43 -7.24
N ALA A 231 10.33 5.26 -6.54
CA ALA A 231 9.16 5.91 -7.12
C ALA A 231 9.53 6.75 -8.35
N ILE A 232 10.59 7.55 -8.29
CA ILE A 232 11.04 8.39 -9.42
C ILE A 232 11.58 7.57 -10.59
N ILE A 233 12.29 6.46 -10.35
CA ILE A 233 12.75 5.56 -11.42
C ILE A 233 11.55 4.90 -12.12
N LEU A 234 10.61 4.33 -11.36
CA LEU A 234 9.41 3.70 -11.92
C LEU A 234 8.56 4.72 -12.69
N PHE A 235 8.34 5.91 -12.13
CA PHE A 235 7.61 6.99 -12.79
C PHE A 235 8.29 7.50 -14.07
N SER A 236 9.63 7.55 -14.10
CA SER A 236 10.37 7.91 -15.31
C SER A 236 10.16 6.89 -16.43
N PHE A 237 10.19 5.59 -16.12
CA PHE A 237 9.90 4.53 -17.09
C PHE A 237 8.43 4.49 -17.52
N PHE A 238 7.49 4.79 -16.62
CA PHE A 238 6.05 4.87 -16.93
C PHE A 238 5.74 5.98 -17.94
N LEU A 239 6.39 7.14 -17.80
CA LEU A 239 6.29 8.24 -18.75
C LEU A 239 7.00 7.92 -20.08
N LEU A 240 8.18 7.28 -20.04
CA LEU A 240 8.99 6.94 -21.21
C LEU A 240 8.35 5.82 -22.06
N TYR A 241 7.79 4.80 -21.42
CA TYR A 241 7.19 3.62 -22.08
C TYR A 241 5.79 3.32 -21.51
N PRO A 242 4.73 4.04 -21.97
CA PRO A 242 3.35 3.82 -21.51
C PRO A 242 2.79 2.40 -21.76
N THR A 243 3.44 1.61 -22.62
CA THR A 243 3.14 0.19 -22.89
C THR A 243 4.20 -0.78 -22.37
N GLY A 244 5.32 -0.27 -21.83
CA GLY A 244 6.44 -1.05 -21.31
C GLY A 244 6.51 -1.09 -19.77
N LEU A 245 5.80 -0.19 -19.08
CA LEU A 245 5.69 -0.24 -17.63
C LEU A 245 4.25 0.02 -17.15
N TYR A 246 3.74 -0.91 -16.37
CA TYR A 246 2.46 -0.83 -15.66
C TYR A 246 2.73 -0.75 -14.15
N ILE A 247 2.02 0.13 -13.46
CA ILE A 247 2.14 0.32 -12.00
C ILE A 247 0.74 0.18 -11.41
N ASN A 248 0.55 -0.81 -10.54
CA ASN A 248 -0.66 -0.95 -9.73
C ASN A 248 -0.48 -0.22 -8.39
N ARG A 249 -1.59 0.10 -7.73
CA ARG A 249 -1.61 0.67 -6.39
C ARG A 249 -1.63 -0.47 -5.35
N GLY A 250 -0.69 -0.47 -4.42
CA GLY A 250 -0.69 -1.30 -3.21
C GLY A 250 -1.31 -0.58 -2.02
N ASN A 251 -1.18 -1.17 -0.84
CA ASN A 251 -1.71 -0.58 0.39
C ASN A 251 -0.77 0.53 0.94
N HIS A 252 0.53 0.46 0.63
CA HIS A 252 1.51 1.45 1.05
C HIS A 252 1.51 2.72 0.18
N GLU A 253 0.88 2.69 -1.00
CA GLU A 253 0.55 3.92 -1.75
C GLU A 253 -0.73 4.59 -1.20
N ASP A 254 -0.81 4.78 0.12
CA ASP A 254 -1.89 5.47 0.84
C ASP A 254 -1.35 6.44 1.89
N HIS A 255 -1.98 7.60 2.01
CA HIS A 255 -1.57 8.68 2.91
C HIS A 255 -1.36 8.22 4.37
N ILE A 256 -2.27 7.38 4.89
CA ILE A 256 -2.20 6.91 6.27
C ILE A 256 -0.99 5.99 6.48
N MET A 257 -0.68 5.15 5.48
CA MET A 257 0.48 4.27 5.53
C MET A 257 1.78 5.08 5.39
N ASN A 258 1.85 5.99 4.43
CA ASN A 258 3.03 6.84 4.20
C ASN A 258 3.40 7.73 5.39
N LEU A 259 2.40 8.19 6.15
CA LEU A 259 2.63 8.95 7.38
C LEU A 259 3.19 8.07 8.51
N ARG A 260 2.74 6.81 8.59
CA ARG A 260 3.08 5.87 9.68
C ARG A 260 4.37 5.07 9.43
N TYR A 261 4.65 4.71 8.18
CA TYR A 261 5.68 3.74 7.80
C TYR A 261 6.90 4.33 7.07
N GLY A 262 6.97 5.66 6.99
CA GLY A 262 8.23 6.38 6.81
C GLY A 262 8.34 7.23 5.55
N PHE A 263 7.55 7.00 4.50
CA PHE A 263 7.69 7.73 3.23
C PHE A 263 7.58 9.26 3.40
N VAL A 264 6.61 9.76 4.17
CA VAL A 264 6.47 11.21 4.43
C VAL A 264 7.72 11.75 5.12
N LYS A 265 8.28 11.01 6.08
CA LYS A 265 9.51 11.39 6.79
C LYS A 265 10.73 11.37 5.85
N GLU A 266 10.85 10.34 5.01
CA GLU A 266 11.93 10.20 4.01
C GLU A 266 11.95 11.39 3.04
N VAL A 267 10.78 11.76 2.48
CA VAL A 267 10.64 12.96 1.64
C VAL A 267 11.03 14.22 2.41
N MET A 268 10.54 14.37 3.65
CA MET A 268 10.85 15.53 4.48
C MET A 268 12.34 15.67 4.79
N GLU A 269 13.05 14.57 5.05
CA GLU A 269 14.48 14.57 5.35
C GLU A 269 15.33 14.84 4.11
N LYS A 270 15.03 14.18 2.98
CA LYS A 270 15.77 14.33 1.71
C LYS A 270 15.64 15.73 1.09
N TYR A 271 14.46 16.36 1.19
CA TYR A 271 14.20 17.67 0.59
C TYR A 271 14.09 18.81 1.63
N LYS A 272 14.62 18.61 2.85
CA LYS A 272 14.58 19.58 3.95
C LYS A 272 15.16 20.96 3.62
N TYR A 273 16.13 21.02 2.71
CA TYR A 273 16.93 22.21 2.41
C TYR A 273 16.78 22.71 0.96
N VAL A 274 15.59 22.65 0.38
CA VAL A 274 15.33 23.30 -0.92
C VAL A 274 15.59 24.81 -0.80
N SER A 275 16.65 25.26 -1.46
CA SER A 275 17.09 26.65 -1.49
C SER A 275 16.23 27.50 -2.43
N VAL A 276 14.94 27.67 -2.10
CA VAL A 276 14.18 28.82 -2.61
C VAL A 276 14.88 30.08 -2.08
N LEU A 277 15.36 30.95 -2.97
CA LEU A 277 16.07 32.17 -2.59
C LEU A 277 15.20 33.05 -1.68
N LYS A 278 15.84 33.75 -0.74
CA LYS A 278 15.17 34.79 0.05
C LYS A 278 14.55 35.83 -0.90
N PRO A 279 13.34 36.36 -0.63
CA PRO A 279 12.99 37.67 -1.19
C PRO A 279 14.04 38.69 -0.71
N PRO A 280 14.46 39.65 -1.55
CA PRO A 280 15.37 40.70 -1.11
C PRO A 280 14.72 41.53 0.01
N ASN A 281 15.52 41.90 1.01
CA ASN A 281 15.14 42.70 2.19
C ASN A 281 14.04 42.09 3.10
N ILE A 282 14.42 41.16 3.98
CA ILE A 282 14.03 41.25 5.40
C ILE A 282 15.27 40.96 6.25
N ASP A 283 15.69 41.96 7.03
CA ASP A 283 16.78 41.86 7.99
C ASP A 283 16.35 41.13 9.28
N LYS A 284 17.31 40.39 9.86
CA LYS A 284 17.40 39.97 11.28
C LYS A 284 16.17 39.29 11.92
N ALA A 285 16.29 37.99 12.16
CA ALA A 285 15.61 37.31 13.26
C ALA A 285 16.57 36.33 13.97
N HIS A 286 16.48 36.25 15.30
CA HIS A 286 17.35 35.47 16.18
C HIS A 286 17.10 33.95 16.07
N PRO A 287 18.06 33.09 16.43
CA PRO A 287 17.94 31.64 16.30
C PRO A 287 17.29 30.99 17.54
N ASP A 288 16.04 31.31 17.85
CA ASP A 288 15.28 30.64 18.92
C ASP A 288 13.77 30.62 18.60
N THR A 289 13.29 29.50 18.06
CA THR A 289 11.88 29.03 18.12
C THR A 289 11.73 27.64 17.47
N PHE A 290 12.56 26.68 17.89
CA PHE A 290 12.19 25.26 17.74
C PHE A 290 11.15 24.93 18.81
N ASN A 291 9.87 25.06 18.48
CA ASN A 291 8.80 24.45 19.26
C ASN A 291 7.82 23.72 18.37
N LEU A 292 7.58 22.46 18.75
CA LEU A 292 6.63 21.54 18.14
C LEU A 292 5.18 21.96 18.46
N ILE A 293 4.25 21.46 17.64
CA ILE A 293 2.78 21.36 17.89
C ILE A 293 1.96 22.65 17.67
N GLU A 294 1.17 22.65 16.59
CA GLU A 294 -0.29 22.47 16.72
C GLU A 294 -0.93 21.90 15.44
N TRP A 295 -1.07 20.57 15.39
CA TRP A 295 -2.03 19.89 14.53
C TRP A 295 -3.13 19.26 15.40
N ARG A 296 -3.97 20.12 15.98
CA ARG A 296 -5.22 19.71 16.64
C ARG A 296 -6.41 19.98 15.71
N GLN A 297 -7.40 19.09 15.79
CA GLN A 297 -8.69 19.14 15.08
C GLN A 297 -8.71 18.75 13.59
N VAL A 298 -8.60 17.44 13.34
CA VAL A 298 -9.75 16.76 12.70
C VAL A 298 -10.28 15.78 13.74
N LYS A 299 -11.49 16.03 14.27
CA LYS A 299 -12.10 15.15 15.27
C LYS A 299 -12.52 13.84 14.62
N CYS A 300 -12.25 12.72 15.29
CA CYS A 300 -13.07 11.52 15.12
C CYS A 300 -14.52 11.86 15.45
N CYS A 301 -15.42 11.65 14.48
CA CYS A 301 -16.81 11.34 14.78
C CYS A 301 -17.00 9.85 14.51
N TYR A 302 -16.67 9.03 15.51
CA TYR A 302 -17.28 7.72 15.68
C TYR A 302 -18.52 7.91 16.54
N LEU A 303 -19.69 7.77 15.92
CA LEU A 303 -20.96 7.33 16.51
C LEU A 303 -21.79 6.72 15.36
#